data_AF-A0A7R8W8D5-F1
#
_entry.id   AF-A0A7R8W8D5-F1
#
_cell.length_a   1.000
_cell.length_b   1.000
_cell.length_c   1.000
_cell.angle_alpha   90.00
_cell.angle_beta   90.00
_cell.angle_gamma   90.00
#
_symmetry.space_group_name_H-M   'P 1'
#
loop_
_entity.id
_entity.type
_entity.pdbx_description
1 polymer ?
#
loop_
_entity_poly.entity_id
_entity_poly.type
_entity_poly.pdbx_seq_one_letter_code
_entity_poly.pdbx_strand_id
1 'polypeptide(L)'
;MGVEPPPPIPPPVIMEIDHDGLEIDKNLRKEDRISIVVYAGAAGIVLPSTSGNEKTTILEALNNLSAGGSTAGAQGIELAYQIAQENFIKNGNNRVILATDGDFNVGISDVNSLQELIEEKRKTGIFLTCLGFGMGNYKDNRLETLSDKGNGNYAYIDNLQEANKFLVKEFSGTLYTIAKDVKIQIEFNPQWVQAYRLIGYENRLLRPEDFRNDSIDAGEIGAGHTVTAIYEIIPTHVKSPYFSNESTELKYQTPAPKSGHSEELATIKFRYKKPDEDTGIEFQEVVKNDVLTDNQLSTDYYFATGVAWFGLKLRDSEYISNKNTTDILEWSKKGLGADEEGYRHEFIRLVDLVE
;
A
#
# COMPACT_ATOMS: atom_id res chain seq x y z
N MET A 1 19.42 13.98 32.76
CA MET A 1 20.20 13.26 31.72
C MET A 1 19.58 13.65 30.40
N GLY A 2 20.25 14.52 29.65
CA GLY A 2 19.74 15.02 28.37
C GLY A 2 19.75 13.90 27.34
N VAL A 3 18.61 13.65 26.73
CA VAL A 3 18.50 12.75 25.58
C VAL A 3 19.08 13.52 24.39
N GLU A 4 20.15 12.99 23.80
CA GLU A 4 20.70 13.55 22.55
C GLU A 4 19.61 13.54 21.47
N PRO A 5 19.46 14.62 20.69
CA PRO A 5 18.57 14.61 19.54
C PRO A 5 19.05 13.54 18.55
N PRO A 6 18.13 12.82 17.88
CA PRO A 6 18.49 11.82 16.89
C PRO A 6 19.38 12.46 15.80
N PRO A 7 20.38 11.72 15.29
CA PRO A 7 21.25 12.22 14.23
C PRO A 7 20.41 12.58 12.98
N PRO A 8 20.81 13.62 12.21
CA PRO A 8 20.13 13.97 10.97
C PRO A 8 20.21 12.82 9.95
N ILE A 9 19.06 12.48 9.37
CA ILE A 9 18.82 11.25 8.61
C ILE A 9 19.17 11.44 7.12
N PRO A 10 20.02 10.60 6.51
CA PRO A 10 20.30 10.57 5.06
C PRO A 10 19.45 9.55 4.25
N PRO A 11 18.75 9.94 3.17
CA PRO A 11 18.13 9.03 2.21
C PRO A 11 19.01 8.78 0.96
N PRO A 12 19.22 7.52 0.56
CA PRO A 12 19.54 7.12 -0.81
C PRO A 12 18.28 6.93 -1.69
N VAL A 13 18.40 7.17 -3.00
CA VAL A 13 17.31 7.05 -4.01
C VAL A 13 17.89 6.39 -5.27
N ILE A 14 17.49 5.17 -5.65
CA ILE A 14 17.80 4.63 -6.99
C ILE A 14 16.48 4.52 -7.75
N MET A 15 16.35 5.32 -8.82
CA MET A 15 15.11 5.49 -9.56
C MET A 15 15.28 5.28 -11.07
N GLU A 16 14.32 4.56 -11.64
CA GLU A 16 14.03 4.46 -13.08
C GLU A 16 12.72 5.23 -13.35
N ILE A 17 12.64 6.02 -14.43
CA ILE A 17 11.42 6.77 -14.82
C ILE A 17 11.36 6.97 -16.35
N ASP A 18 10.14 6.83 -16.89
CA ASP A 18 9.74 7.22 -18.25
C ASP A 18 9.25 8.69 -18.33
N HIS A 19 9.39 9.27 -19.52
CA HIS A 19 9.85 10.61 -19.86
C HIS A 19 9.07 11.86 -19.36
N ASP A 20 7.93 11.75 -18.69
CA ASP A 20 7.06 12.91 -18.44
C ASP A 20 6.77 13.17 -16.94
N GLY A 21 7.54 14.09 -16.33
CA GLY A 21 6.99 14.96 -15.28
C GLY A 21 7.41 14.73 -13.82
N LEU A 22 8.63 14.29 -13.52
CA LEU A 22 9.06 14.08 -12.14
C LEU A 22 10.16 15.03 -11.65
N GLU A 23 9.79 15.93 -10.73
CA GLU A 23 10.68 16.91 -10.06
C GLU A 23 11.58 16.27 -8.96
N ILE A 24 12.13 15.09 -9.20
CA ILE A 24 12.94 14.37 -8.19
C ILE A 24 14.28 15.06 -7.97
N ASP A 25 14.82 15.65 -9.03
CA ASP A 25 16.04 16.43 -8.94
C ASP A 25 15.90 17.54 -7.89
N LYS A 26 14.73 18.15 -7.70
CA LYS A 26 14.59 19.25 -6.71
C LYS A 26 14.71 18.79 -5.26
N ASN A 27 14.40 17.54 -4.96
CA ASN A 27 14.31 17.04 -3.59
C ASN A 27 15.54 16.23 -3.13
N LEU A 28 16.43 15.81 -4.04
CA LEU A 28 17.66 15.11 -3.65
C LEU A 28 18.63 16.05 -2.91
N ARG A 29 19.29 15.55 -1.87
CA ARG A 29 20.29 16.30 -1.09
C ARG A 29 21.70 15.91 -1.54
N LYS A 30 22.72 16.60 -1.04
CA LYS A 30 24.12 16.35 -1.45
C LYS A 30 24.64 14.98 -1.03
N GLU A 31 24.13 14.46 0.08
CA GLU A 31 24.47 13.15 0.64
C GLU A 31 23.73 12.00 -0.03
N ASP A 32 22.65 12.31 -0.76
CA ASP A 32 21.87 11.32 -1.50
C ASP A 32 22.66 10.88 -2.74
N ARG A 33 22.39 9.65 -3.19
CA ARG A 33 22.99 9.09 -4.42
C ARG A 33 21.91 8.47 -5.27
N ILE A 34 22.03 8.66 -6.59
CA ILE A 34 21.15 8.09 -7.60
C ILE A 34 21.95 7.40 -8.70
N SER A 35 21.46 6.26 -9.17
CA SER A 35 21.94 5.58 -10.38
C SER A 35 20.72 5.31 -11.25
N ILE A 36 20.88 5.35 -12.56
CA ILE A 36 19.81 5.07 -13.53
C ILE A 36 20.22 3.87 -14.36
N VAL A 37 19.42 2.81 -14.24
CA VAL A 37 19.50 1.60 -15.07
C VAL A 37 18.29 1.60 -15.98
N VAL A 38 18.51 1.26 -17.24
CA VAL A 38 17.43 0.97 -18.18
C VAL A 38 17.46 -0.50 -18.53
N TYR A 39 16.28 -1.10 -18.69
CA TYR A 39 16.17 -2.41 -19.29
C TYR A 39 15.23 -2.33 -20.48
N ALA A 40 15.78 -2.62 -21.64
CA ALA A 40 15.01 -2.90 -22.83
C ALA A 40 15.50 -4.23 -23.40
N GLY A 41 15.93 -4.28 -24.66
CA GLY A 41 16.52 -5.49 -25.25
C GLY A 41 17.77 -6.00 -24.50
N ALA A 42 18.38 -5.14 -23.68
CA ALA A 42 19.42 -5.48 -22.70
C ALA A 42 19.33 -4.51 -21.51
N ALA A 43 19.90 -4.89 -20.37
CA ALA A 43 20.09 -4.00 -19.22
C ALA A 43 21.36 -3.15 -19.37
N GLY A 44 21.30 -1.87 -19.02
CA GLY A 44 22.43 -0.95 -19.13
C GLY A 44 22.37 0.20 -18.13
N ILE A 45 23.56 0.70 -17.74
CA ILE A 45 23.70 1.86 -16.86
C ILE A 45 23.69 3.12 -17.72
N VAL A 46 22.73 4.01 -17.48
CA VAL A 46 22.66 5.34 -18.11
C VAL A 46 23.34 6.38 -17.23
N LEU A 47 23.14 6.28 -15.92
CA LEU A 47 23.80 7.13 -14.93
C LEU A 47 24.43 6.22 -13.86
N PRO A 48 25.77 6.22 -13.70
CA PRO A 48 26.39 5.55 -12.57
C PRO A 48 25.98 6.22 -11.25
N SER A 49 26.39 5.67 -10.11
CA SER A 49 26.07 6.28 -8.82
C SER A 49 26.61 7.72 -8.73
N THR A 50 25.70 8.68 -8.76
CA THR A 50 25.94 10.12 -8.86
C THR A 50 25.36 10.82 -7.64
N SER A 51 26.05 11.86 -7.13
CA SER A 51 25.56 12.61 -5.97
C SER A 51 24.30 13.38 -6.33
N GLY A 52 23.35 13.46 -5.40
CA GLY A 52 22.17 14.28 -5.54
C GLY A 52 22.47 15.78 -5.69
N ASN A 53 23.70 16.26 -5.44
CA ASN A 53 24.07 17.65 -5.76
C ASN A 53 24.31 17.88 -7.26
N GLU A 54 24.52 16.83 -8.04
CA GLU A 54 24.86 16.89 -9.47
C GLU A 54 23.60 16.98 -10.32
N LYS A 55 22.73 17.95 -10.01
CA LYS A 55 21.38 18.12 -10.60
C LYS A 55 21.42 18.13 -12.12
N THR A 56 22.34 18.88 -12.70
CA THR A 56 22.49 19.00 -14.14
C THR A 56 22.78 17.64 -14.78
N THR A 57 23.73 16.89 -14.22
CA THR A 57 24.10 15.54 -14.71
C THR A 57 22.90 14.58 -14.63
N ILE A 58 22.15 14.62 -13.52
CA ILE A 58 20.97 13.77 -13.32
C ILE A 58 19.88 14.12 -14.34
N LEU A 59 19.58 15.41 -14.52
CA LEU A 59 18.57 15.89 -15.47
C LEU A 59 18.96 15.58 -16.92
N GLU A 60 20.23 15.74 -17.28
CA GLU A 60 20.73 15.38 -18.61
C GLU A 60 20.58 13.88 -18.89
N ALA A 61 20.88 13.02 -17.91
CA ALA A 61 20.69 11.58 -18.05
C ALA A 61 19.21 11.22 -18.28
N LEU A 62 18.29 11.83 -17.52
CA LEU A 62 16.84 11.62 -17.67
C LEU A 62 16.32 12.11 -19.02
N ASN A 63 16.74 13.30 -19.47
CA ASN A 63 16.30 13.88 -20.75
C ASN A 63 16.80 13.09 -21.97
N ASN A 64 17.88 12.31 -21.82
CA ASN A 64 18.43 11.48 -22.88
C ASN A 64 17.82 10.06 -22.93
N LEU A 65 16.91 9.73 -22.00
CA LEU A 65 16.16 8.48 -22.06
C LEU A 65 15.20 8.49 -23.25
N SER A 66 15.11 7.36 -23.94
CA SER A 66 14.18 7.17 -25.05
C SER A 66 13.66 5.73 -25.05
N ALA A 67 12.38 5.57 -25.37
CA ALA A 67 11.76 4.26 -25.47
C ALA A 67 12.25 3.51 -26.71
N GLY A 68 12.64 2.24 -26.54
CA GLY A 68 12.97 1.36 -27.65
C GLY A 68 13.50 -0.01 -27.23
N GLY A 69 13.12 -1.07 -27.94
CA GLY A 69 13.56 -2.46 -27.71
C GLY A 69 12.47 -3.38 -27.15
N SER A 70 12.84 -4.63 -26.82
CA SER A 70 12.00 -5.59 -26.07
C SER A 70 12.18 -5.38 -24.55
N THR A 71 11.58 -6.21 -23.68
CA THR A 71 11.73 -6.08 -22.21
C THR A 71 12.66 -7.15 -21.63
N ALA A 72 13.78 -6.76 -21.01
CA ALA A 72 14.68 -7.66 -20.24
C ALA A 72 14.62 -7.38 -18.73
N GLY A 73 13.41 -7.37 -18.17
CA GLY A 73 13.14 -6.89 -16.80
C GLY A 73 13.99 -7.52 -15.69
N ALA A 74 14.21 -8.84 -15.71
CA ALA A 74 15.00 -9.53 -14.68
C ALA A 74 16.46 -9.08 -14.67
N GLN A 75 17.07 -8.91 -15.85
CA GLN A 75 18.44 -8.41 -15.97
C GLN A 75 18.55 -6.96 -15.48
N GLY A 76 17.52 -6.15 -15.72
CA GLY A 76 17.42 -4.80 -15.18
C GLY A 76 17.41 -4.78 -13.66
N ILE A 77 16.55 -5.60 -13.05
CA ILE A 77 16.44 -5.71 -11.59
C ILE A 77 17.74 -6.24 -10.96
N GLU A 78 18.34 -7.28 -11.53
CA GLU A 78 19.63 -7.82 -11.07
C GLU A 78 20.74 -6.75 -11.09
N LEU A 79 20.86 -6.02 -12.20
CA LEU A 79 21.85 -4.94 -12.35
C LEU A 79 21.58 -3.80 -11.35
N ALA A 80 20.32 -3.40 -11.17
CA ALA A 80 19.94 -2.37 -10.20
C ALA A 80 20.32 -2.79 -8.77
N TYR A 81 20.04 -4.04 -8.38
CA TYR A 81 20.44 -4.57 -7.08
C TYR A 81 21.96 -4.67 -6.92
N GLN A 82 22.69 -5.04 -7.98
CA GLN A 82 24.15 -5.05 -7.94
C GLN A 82 24.70 -3.65 -7.66
N ILE A 83 24.25 -2.64 -8.39
CA ILE A 83 24.70 -1.25 -8.22
C ILE A 83 24.31 -0.72 -6.83
N ALA A 84 23.09 -1.03 -6.36
CA ALA A 84 22.63 -0.67 -5.02
C ALA A 84 23.52 -1.29 -3.94
N GLN A 85 23.95 -2.54 -4.13
CA GLN A 85 24.84 -3.24 -3.20
C GLN A 85 26.27 -2.68 -3.23
N GLU A 86 26.81 -2.37 -4.41
CA GLU A 86 28.13 -1.74 -4.58
C GLU A 86 28.20 -0.34 -3.96
N ASN A 87 27.08 0.39 -3.96
CA ASN A 87 26.98 1.75 -3.45
C ASN A 87 26.16 1.83 -2.15
N PHE A 88 26.10 0.72 -1.40
CA PHE A 88 25.27 0.61 -0.21
C PHE A 88 25.64 1.65 0.85
N ILE A 89 24.67 2.43 1.29
CA ILE A 89 24.84 3.44 2.33
C ILE A 89 24.41 2.82 3.66
N LYS A 90 25.38 2.57 4.55
CA LYS A 90 25.11 2.05 5.89
C LYS A 90 24.21 3.02 6.66
N ASN A 91 23.16 2.51 7.29
CA ASN A 91 22.12 3.28 7.98
C ASN A 91 21.39 4.28 7.06
N GLY A 92 21.51 4.13 5.75
CA GLY A 92 20.70 4.81 4.75
C GLY A 92 19.57 3.91 4.28
N ASN A 93 18.58 4.53 3.65
CA ASN A 93 17.50 3.84 2.94
C ASN A 93 17.92 3.37 1.54
N ASN A 94 18.38 2.13 1.41
CA ASN A 94 18.79 1.61 0.12
C ASN A 94 17.56 1.01 -0.57
N ARG A 95 17.21 1.52 -1.75
CA ARG A 95 15.99 1.12 -2.45
C ARG A 95 16.18 1.13 -3.95
N VAL A 96 15.74 0.06 -4.60
CA VAL A 96 15.52 -0.03 -6.05
C VAL A 96 14.10 0.41 -6.33
N ILE A 97 13.92 1.30 -7.30
CA ILE A 97 12.59 1.73 -7.77
C ILE A 97 12.48 1.32 -9.22
N LEU A 98 11.56 0.39 -9.47
CA LEU A 98 11.21 -0.13 -10.78
C LEU A 98 10.08 0.71 -11.35
N ALA A 99 10.28 1.31 -12.52
CA ALA A 99 9.20 1.98 -13.26
C ALA A 99 8.91 1.20 -14.54
N THR A 100 7.64 0.88 -14.80
CA THR A 100 7.27 0.08 -15.96
C THR A 100 5.84 0.35 -16.40
N ASP A 101 5.59 0.22 -17.70
CA ASP A 101 4.25 0.18 -18.30
C ASP A 101 3.56 -1.18 -18.12
N GLY A 102 4.18 -2.08 -17.35
CA GLY A 102 3.64 -3.38 -17.01
C GLY A 102 3.88 -4.46 -18.04
N ASP A 103 4.48 -4.17 -19.19
CA ASP A 103 4.96 -5.24 -20.07
C ASP A 103 6.26 -5.85 -19.58
N PHE A 104 6.21 -6.38 -18.34
CA PHE A 104 7.24 -7.20 -17.74
C PHE A 104 7.24 -8.59 -18.41
N ASN A 105 7.56 -8.63 -19.70
CA ASN A 105 7.86 -9.83 -20.46
C ASN A 105 9.30 -10.26 -20.16
N VAL A 106 9.55 -10.62 -18.91
CA VAL A 106 10.75 -11.37 -18.51
C VAL A 106 10.70 -12.69 -19.24
N GLY A 107 11.51 -12.82 -20.30
CA GLY A 107 11.61 -14.04 -21.07
C GLY A 107 11.96 -15.22 -20.17
N ILE A 108 11.02 -16.15 -19.98
CA ILE A 108 11.19 -17.54 -19.53
C ILE A 108 11.87 -17.74 -18.15
N SER A 109 12.43 -16.71 -17.49
CA SER A 109 12.87 -16.81 -16.11
C SER A 109 11.66 -16.86 -15.19
N ASP A 110 11.57 -17.97 -14.44
CA ASP A 110 10.49 -18.31 -13.54
C ASP A 110 10.19 -17.13 -12.59
N VAL A 111 8.93 -16.69 -12.55
CA VAL A 111 8.47 -15.61 -11.65
C VAL A 111 8.88 -15.90 -10.21
N ASN A 112 8.94 -17.18 -9.83
CA ASN A 112 9.42 -17.61 -8.52
C ASN A 112 10.89 -17.24 -8.30
N SER A 113 11.76 -17.42 -9.30
CA SER A 113 13.18 -17.05 -9.17
C SER A 113 13.39 -15.55 -8.99
N LEU A 114 12.56 -14.72 -9.63
CA LEU A 114 12.62 -13.27 -9.42
C LEU A 114 12.13 -12.89 -8.01
N GLN A 115 11.06 -13.52 -7.53
CA GLN A 115 10.58 -13.33 -6.16
C GLN A 115 11.64 -13.77 -5.13
N GLU A 116 12.25 -14.94 -5.32
CA GLU A 116 13.35 -15.43 -4.46
C GLU A 116 14.53 -14.46 -4.46
N LEU A 117 14.92 -13.93 -5.62
CA LEU A 117 15.96 -12.91 -5.72
C LEU A 117 15.61 -11.67 -4.89
N ILE A 118 14.39 -11.15 -5.03
CA ILE A 118 13.94 -9.96 -4.30
C ILE A 118 13.89 -10.24 -2.80
N GLU A 119 13.39 -11.41 -2.39
CA GLU A 119 13.35 -11.86 -1.00
C GLU A 119 14.76 -12.01 -0.39
N GLU A 120 15.74 -12.47 -1.17
CA GLU A 120 17.16 -12.52 -0.78
C GLU A 120 17.75 -11.12 -0.65
N LYS A 121 17.47 -10.22 -1.61
CA LYS A 121 18.02 -8.86 -1.63
C LYS A 121 17.43 -7.96 -0.55
N ARG A 122 16.15 -8.12 -0.18
CA ARG A 122 15.61 -7.37 0.97
C ARG A 122 16.33 -7.68 2.28
N LYS A 123 16.86 -8.90 2.46
CA LYS A 123 17.67 -9.27 3.65
C LYS A 123 18.97 -8.50 3.74
N THR A 124 19.47 -7.94 2.63
CA THR A 124 20.64 -7.06 2.62
C THR A 124 20.29 -5.62 2.95
N GLY A 125 19.03 -5.32 3.29
CA GLY A 125 18.54 -3.96 3.56
C GLY A 125 18.34 -3.12 2.30
N ILE A 126 18.13 -3.75 1.14
CA ILE A 126 17.83 -3.07 -0.13
C ILE A 126 16.40 -3.43 -0.56
N PHE A 127 15.49 -2.46 -0.49
CA PHE A 127 14.06 -2.67 -0.75
C PHE A 127 13.67 -2.43 -2.21
N LEU A 128 12.46 -2.87 -2.61
CA LEU A 128 11.93 -2.68 -3.97
C LEU A 128 10.60 -1.91 -3.97
N THR A 129 10.58 -0.75 -4.61
CA THR A 129 9.33 -0.05 -4.98
C THR A 129 9.03 -0.31 -6.45
N CYS A 130 7.75 -0.55 -6.78
CA CYS A 130 7.30 -0.70 -8.15
C CYS A 130 6.31 0.41 -8.51
N LEU A 131 6.54 1.07 -9.64
CA LEU A 131 5.70 2.12 -10.21
C LEU A 131 5.14 1.63 -11.55
N GLY A 132 3.84 1.41 -11.62
CA GLY A 132 3.14 1.07 -12.85
C GLY A 132 2.65 2.31 -13.58
N PHE A 133 2.91 2.45 -14.88
CA PHE A 133 2.47 3.57 -15.70
C PHE A 133 1.53 3.13 -16.83
N GLY A 134 0.51 3.93 -17.15
CA GLY A 134 -0.19 3.86 -18.45
C GLY A 134 -0.95 2.57 -18.79
N MET A 135 -1.30 1.71 -17.82
CA MET A 135 -1.98 0.44 -18.09
C MET A 135 -3.51 0.56 -18.17
N GLY A 136 -4.06 0.28 -19.35
CA GLY A 136 -5.41 -0.27 -19.43
C GLY A 136 -5.39 -1.70 -18.88
N ASN A 137 -5.96 -1.90 -17.68
CA ASN A 137 -6.28 -3.16 -16.98
C ASN A 137 -5.49 -4.40 -17.44
N TYR A 138 -4.59 -4.97 -16.62
CA TYR A 138 -4.42 -6.44 -16.41
C TYR A 138 -3.11 -6.90 -15.71
N LYS A 139 -2.21 -6.02 -15.20
CA LYS A 139 -0.89 -6.47 -14.68
C LYS A 139 -0.43 -5.90 -13.31
N ASP A 140 -1.27 -5.15 -12.62
CA ASP A 140 -1.01 -4.54 -11.31
C ASP A 140 -0.64 -5.56 -10.21
N ASN A 141 -1.31 -6.71 -10.20
CA ASN A 141 -1.11 -7.74 -9.18
C ASN A 141 0.33 -8.28 -9.13
N ARG A 142 1.04 -8.31 -10.27
CA ARG A 142 2.44 -8.77 -10.32
C ARG A 142 3.38 -7.77 -9.67
N LEU A 143 3.24 -6.48 -10.02
CA LEU A 143 4.08 -5.43 -9.46
C LEU A 143 3.82 -5.23 -7.98
N GLU A 144 2.55 -5.32 -7.55
CA GLU A 144 2.19 -5.35 -6.13
C GLU A 144 2.91 -6.49 -5.42
N THR A 145 2.79 -7.73 -5.94
CA THR A 145 3.44 -8.91 -5.36
C THR A 145 4.96 -8.73 -5.26
N LEU A 146 5.63 -8.24 -6.31
CA LEU A 146 7.08 -8.02 -6.28
C LEU A 146 7.48 -6.97 -5.24
N SER A 147 6.72 -5.88 -5.13
CA SER A 147 6.99 -4.83 -4.14
C SER A 147 6.77 -5.32 -2.71
N ASP A 148 5.72 -6.11 -2.45
CA ASP A 148 5.49 -6.76 -1.16
C ASP A 148 6.65 -7.71 -0.81
N LYS A 149 7.10 -8.54 -1.75
CA LYS A 149 8.27 -9.43 -1.56
C LYS A 149 9.57 -8.68 -1.31
N GLY A 150 9.65 -7.42 -1.72
CA GLY A 150 10.81 -6.55 -1.54
C GLY A 150 10.73 -5.60 -0.36
N ASN A 151 9.73 -5.73 0.52
CA ASN A 151 9.43 -4.81 1.63
C ASN A 151 9.33 -3.35 1.17
N GLY A 152 8.76 -3.13 -0.01
CA GLY A 152 8.53 -1.80 -0.53
C GLY A 152 7.07 -1.55 -0.89
N ASN A 153 6.85 -0.70 -1.88
CA ASN A 153 5.53 -0.15 -2.16
C ASN A 153 5.21 -0.26 -3.65
N TYR A 154 3.93 -0.42 -3.96
CA TYR A 154 3.42 -0.32 -5.31
C TYR A 154 2.60 0.95 -5.48
N ALA A 155 2.77 1.63 -6.60
CA ALA A 155 1.93 2.73 -7.03
C ALA A 155 1.58 2.61 -8.50
N TYR A 156 0.32 2.91 -8.81
CA TYR A 156 -0.14 3.09 -10.17
C TYR A 156 -0.22 4.59 -10.48
N ILE A 157 0.45 5.00 -11.55
CA ILE A 157 0.58 6.40 -11.99
C ILE A 157 -0.06 6.51 -13.36
N ASP A 158 -1.29 7.01 -13.41
CA ASP A 158 -2.02 7.30 -14.65
C ASP A 158 -1.94 8.77 -15.07
N ASN A 159 -1.56 9.66 -14.16
CA ASN A 159 -1.48 11.08 -14.40
C ASN A 159 -0.43 11.77 -13.52
N LEU A 160 -0.10 13.01 -13.86
CA LEU A 160 0.92 13.81 -13.16
C LEU A 160 0.56 14.11 -11.70
N GLN A 161 -0.72 14.22 -11.36
CA GLN A 161 -1.17 14.45 -9.99
C GLN A 161 -0.91 13.23 -9.11
N GLU A 162 -1.19 12.02 -9.60
CA GLU A 162 -0.84 10.77 -8.91
C GLU A 162 0.68 10.56 -8.83
N ALA A 163 1.42 10.91 -9.88
CA ALA A 163 2.89 10.91 -9.84
C ALA A 163 3.42 11.82 -8.72
N ASN A 164 2.90 13.05 -8.62
CA ASN A 164 3.31 14.01 -7.61
C ASN A 164 2.90 13.55 -6.19
N LYS A 165 1.67 13.06 -6.04
CA LYS A 165 1.17 12.50 -4.79
C LYS A 165 2.09 11.39 -4.28
N PHE A 166 2.36 10.39 -5.11
CA PHE A 166 3.16 9.24 -4.69
C PHE A 166 4.62 9.64 -4.49
N LEU A 167 5.26 10.30 -5.45
CA LEU A 167 6.72 10.50 -5.48
C LEU A 167 7.22 11.73 -4.73
N VAL A 168 6.37 12.71 -4.48
CA VAL A 168 6.75 13.92 -3.70
C VAL A 168 6.19 13.85 -2.29
N LYS A 169 4.90 13.54 -2.13
CA LYS A 169 4.24 13.65 -0.82
C LYS A 169 4.33 12.37 -0.01
N GLU A 170 3.93 11.24 -0.60
CA GLU A 170 3.87 9.96 0.09
C GLU A 170 5.22 9.25 0.12
N PHE A 171 6.11 9.57 -0.82
CA PHE A 171 7.43 8.97 -0.96
C PHE A 171 8.25 9.08 0.31
N SER A 172 8.29 10.28 0.91
CA SER A 172 9.03 10.50 2.16
C SER A 172 8.50 9.63 3.31
N GLY A 173 7.19 9.37 3.34
CA GLY A 173 6.56 8.56 4.39
C GLY A 173 6.66 7.05 4.17
N THR A 174 6.70 6.60 2.92
CA THR A 174 6.86 5.19 2.54
C THR A 174 8.31 4.70 2.58
N LEU A 175 9.26 5.63 2.50
CA LEU A 175 10.70 5.33 2.52
C LEU A 175 11.19 4.77 3.86
N TYR A 176 10.65 5.25 4.99
CA TYR A 176 11.14 4.86 6.31
C TYR A 176 10.15 3.94 7.02
N THR A 177 10.32 2.63 6.82
CA THR A 177 9.58 1.61 7.56
C THR A 177 9.83 1.79 9.05
N ILE A 178 8.78 2.08 9.81
CA ILE A 178 8.82 2.18 11.27
C ILE A 178 8.30 0.90 11.94
N ALA A 179 7.55 0.09 11.18
CA ALA A 179 7.04 -1.19 11.61
C ALA A 179 7.00 -2.16 10.41
N LYS A 180 7.57 -3.36 10.60
CA LYS A 180 7.50 -4.49 9.65
C LYS A 180 6.59 -5.59 10.21
N ASP A 181 6.12 -6.50 9.36
CA ASP A 181 5.24 -7.61 9.73
C ASP A 181 3.99 -7.16 10.51
N VAL A 182 3.37 -6.07 10.06
CA VAL A 182 2.16 -5.52 10.67
C VAL A 182 0.98 -6.43 10.38
N LYS A 183 0.39 -6.97 11.44
CA LYS A 183 -0.76 -7.87 11.42
C LYS A 183 -1.87 -7.24 12.23
N ILE A 184 -3.08 -7.29 11.67
CA ILE A 184 -4.29 -6.79 12.30
C ILE A 184 -5.28 -7.94 12.34
N GLN A 185 -5.79 -8.23 13.53
CA GLN A 185 -6.87 -9.19 13.72
C GLN A 185 -8.00 -8.53 14.48
N ILE A 186 -9.21 -8.62 13.93
CA ILE A 186 -10.41 -8.09 14.57
C ILE A 186 -11.26 -9.24 15.09
N GLU A 187 -11.70 -9.11 16.34
CA GLU A 187 -12.63 -10.01 17.00
C GLU A 187 -13.90 -9.23 17.32
N PHE A 188 -15.00 -9.54 16.61
CA PHE A 188 -16.29 -8.93 16.86
C PHE A 188 -17.01 -9.61 18.03
N ASN A 189 -17.72 -8.81 18.82
CA ASN A 189 -18.53 -9.31 19.91
C ASN A 189 -19.79 -10.02 19.37
N PRO A 190 -19.96 -11.34 19.58
CA PRO A 190 -21.09 -12.10 19.05
C PRO A 190 -22.43 -11.70 19.67
N GLN A 191 -22.43 -10.90 20.75
CA GLN A 191 -23.64 -10.28 21.28
C GLN A 191 -24.25 -9.28 20.28
N TRP A 192 -23.39 -8.56 19.55
CA TRP A 192 -23.80 -7.43 18.72
C TRP A 192 -23.68 -7.71 17.23
N VAL A 193 -22.73 -8.53 16.81
CA VAL A 193 -22.45 -8.83 15.41
C VAL A 193 -22.62 -10.32 15.14
N GLN A 194 -23.47 -10.68 14.18
CA GLN A 194 -23.67 -12.08 13.77
C GLN A 194 -22.88 -12.47 12.51
N ALA A 195 -22.50 -11.49 11.70
CA ALA A 195 -21.67 -11.70 10.52
C ALA A 195 -20.95 -10.41 10.16
N TYR A 196 -19.81 -10.53 9.49
CA TYR A 196 -19.01 -9.39 9.04
C TYR A 196 -18.16 -9.77 7.83
N ARG A 197 -17.70 -8.76 7.10
CA ARG A 197 -16.73 -8.91 6.02
C ARG A 197 -15.82 -7.70 5.91
N LEU A 198 -14.58 -7.93 5.50
CA LEU A 198 -13.60 -6.91 5.15
C LEU A 198 -13.83 -6.48 3.70
N ILE A 199 -13.76 -5.17 3.41
CA ILE A 199 -13.87 -4.61 2.06
C ILE A 199 -12.49 -4.09 1.61
N GLY A 200 -12.05 -4.52 0.43
CA GLY A 200 -10.84 -4.05 -0.27
C GLY A 200 -9.54 -4.80 0.07
N TYR A 201 -9.29 -5.06 1.35
CA TYR A 201 -8.07 -5.77 1.81
C TYR A 201 -8.23 -7.30 1.86
N GLU A 202 -9.13 -7.88 1.07
CA GLU A 202 -9.47 -9.32 1.16
C GLU A 202 -8.27 -10.22 0.85
N ASN A 203 -7.38 -9.81 -0.05
CA ASN A 203 -6.17 -10.55 -0.43
C ASN A 203 -5.10 -10.56 0.66
N ARG A 204 -5.23 -9.70 1.68
CA ARG A 204 -4.30 -9.61 2.82
C ARG A 204 -4.87 -10.23 4.11
N LEU A 205 -5.98 -10.98 4.00
CA LEU A 205 -6.58 -11.68 5.13
C LEU A 205 -5.63 -12.76 5.67
N LEU A 206 -5.26 -12.61 6.93
CA LEU A 206 -4.42 -13.55 7.64
C LEU A 206 -5.28 -14.65 8.31
N ARG A 207 -4.82 -15.90 8.24
CA ARG A 207 -5.46 -16.99 8.99
C ARG A 207 -5.31 -16.72 10.50
N PRO A 208 -6.32 -17.05 11.34
CA PRO A 208 -6.25 -16.79 12.77
C PRO A 208 -5.01 -17.36 13.46
N GLU A 209 -4.56 -18.55 13.04
CA GLU A 209 -3.36 -19.22 13.55
C GLU A 209 -2.04 -18.51 13.19
N ASP A 210 -2.01 -17.75 12.10
CA ASP A 210 -0.80 -17.09 11.61
C ASP A 210 -0.54 -15.73 12.30
N PHE A 211 -1.53 -15.21 13.03
CA PHE A 211 -1.44 -13.90 13.69
C PHE A 211 -0.21 -13.76 14.61
N ARG A 212 0.11 -14.82 15.38
CA ARG A 212 1.29 -14.84 16.28
C ARG A 212 2.51 -15.54 15.69
N ASN A 213 2.43 -16.01 14.44
CA ASN A 213 3.53 -16.70 13.81
C ASN A 213 4.51 -15.68 13.20
N ASP A 214 5.61 -15.40 13.89
CA ASP A 214 6.62 -14.44 13.44
C ASP A 214 7.40 -14.88 12.18
N SER A 215 7.19 -16.11 11.69
CA SER A 215 7.72 -16.58 10.40
C SER A 215 6.82 -16.24 9.21
N ILE A 216 5.59 -15.76 9.45
CA ILE A 216 4.69 -15.29 8.40
C ILE A 216 4.89 -13.80 8.20
N ASP A 217 5.29 -13.45 6.99
CA ASP A 217 5.45 -12.08 6.48
C ASP A 217 4.11 -11.36 6.44
N ALA A 218 4.10 -10.06 6.75
CA ALA A 218 2.90 -9.22 6.68
C ALA A 218 3.25 -7.77 6.34
N GLY A 219 2.26 -6.89 6.24
CA GLY A 219 2.44 -5.55 5.67
C GLY A 219 3.38 -4.61 6.45
N GLU A 220 3.85 -3.58 5.77
CA GLU A 220 4.82 -2.61 6.27
C GLU A 220 4.18 -1.25 6.44
N ILE A 221 4.53 -0.57 7.53
CA ILE A 221 4.05 0.78 7.81
C ILE A 221 5.25 1.71 7.90
N GLY A 222 5.23 2.72 7.03
CA GLY A 222 6.19 3.81 7.01
C GLY A 222 5.75 4.99 7.88
N ALA A 223 6.68 5.90 8.16
CA ALA A 223 6.38 7.12 8.91
C ALA A 223 5.31 7.98 8.21
N GLY A 224 4.19 8.27 8.88
CA GLY A 224 3.09 9.03 8.28
C GLY A 224 2.20 8.24 7.32
N HIS A 225 2.47 6.94 7.10
CA HIS A 225 1.58 6.07 6.34
C HIS A 225 0.30 5.80 7.13
N THR A 226 -0.86 5.94 6.48
CA THR A 226 -2.17 5.67 7.08
C THR A 226 -2.87 4.56 6.29
N VAL A 227 -3.41 3.58 7.01
CA VAL A 227 -4.16 2.46 6.43
C VAL A 227 -5.60 2.50 6.91
N THR A 228 -6.55 2.38 5.98
CA THR A 228 -7.98 2.36 6.26
C THR A 228 -8.54 0.97 5.96
N ALA A 229 -9.00 0.25 6.98
CA ALA A 229 -9.72 -1.01 6.81
C ALA A 229 -11.21 -0.79 7.06
N ILE A 230 -12.04 -1.19 6.09
CA ILE A 230 -13.50 -1.04 6.17
C ILE A 230 -14.12 -2.41 6.41
N TYR A 231 -14.92 -2.50 7.46
CA TYR A 231 -15.72 -3.69 7.76
C TYR A 231 -17.19 -3.39 7.61
N GLU A 232 -17.89 -4.25 6.88
CA GLU A 232 -19.35 -4.30 6.89
C GLU A 232 -19.78 -5.35 7.90
N ILE A 233 -20.73 -4.99 8.78
CA ILE A 233 -21.23 -5.86 9.83
C ILE A 233 -22.74 -6.06 9.66
N ILE A 234 -23.20 -7.24 10.09
CA ILE A 234 -24.62 -7.54 10.24
C ILE A 234 -24.87 -7.67 11.75
N PRO A 235 -25.66 -6.76 12.36
CA PRO A 235 -26.00 -6.86 13.77
C PRO A 235 -26.88 -8.08 14.07
N THR A 236 -26.77 -8.64 15.27
CA THR A 236 -27.48 -9.88 15.70
C THR A 236 -29.01 -9.82 15.57
N HIS A 237 -29.61 -8.64 15.61
CA HIS A 237 -31.07 -8.46 15.52
C HIS A 237 -31.55 -8.00 14.14
N VAL A 238 -30.65 -7.91 13.16
CA VAL A 238 -30.97 -7.46 11.80
C VAL A 238 -31.14 -8.68 10.89
N LYS A 239 -32.28 -8.78 10.21
CA LYS A 239 -32.45 -9.76 9.13
C LYS A 239 -31.75 -9.24 7.88
N SER A 240 -30.90 -10.07 7.28
CA SER A 240 -30.16 -9.72 6.07
C SER A 240 -30.36 -10.79 5.00
N PRO A 241 -30.56 -10.41 3.72
CA PRO A 241 -30.56 -11.38 2.62
C PRO A 241 -29.17 -12.00 2.38
N TYR A 242 -28.11 -11.36 2.89
CA TYR A 242 -26.72 -11.79 2.71
C TYR A 242 -26.24 -12.77 3.79
N PHE A 243 -27.09 -13.09 4.77
CA PHE A 243 -26.72 -13.99 5.87
C PHE A 243 -27.93 -14.74 6.41
N SER A 244 -27.87 -16.07 6.39
CA SER A 244 -28.90 -16.95 6.94
C SER A 244 -28.35 -17.73 8.15
N ASN A 245 -29.00 -17.55 9.31
CA ASN A 245 -28.69 -18.30 10.55
C ASN A 245 -29.08 -19.80 10.49
N GLU A 246 -29.65 -20.28 9.39
CA GLU A 246 -30.15 -21.66 9.30
C GLU A 246 -29.05 -22.74 9.37
N SER A 247 -27.77 -22.36 9.24
CA SER A 247 -26.63 -23.29 9.29
C SER A 247 -25.71 -23.12 10.51
N THR A 248 -25.97 -22.15 11.39
CA THR A 248 -25.05 -21.74 12.46
C THR A 248 -25.46 -22.21 13.86
N GLU A 249 -26.58 -22.93 14.02
CA GLU A 249 -26.92 -23.60 15.28
C GLU A 249 -25.96 -24.78 15.53
N LEU A 250 -24.83 -24.45 16.16
CA LEU A 250 -23.83 -25.43 16.55
C LEU A 250 -24.42 -26.33 17.64
N LYS A 251 -24.71 -27.59 17.29
CA LYS A 251 -25.21 -28.61 18.22
C LYS A 251 -24.39 -28.74 19.52
N TYR A 252 -23.10 -28.42 19.48
CA TYR A 252 -22.16 -28.59 20.59
C TYR A 252 -21.61 -27.28 21.16
N GLN A 253 -22.01 -26.12 20.62
CA GLN A 253 -21.51 -24.82 21.07
C GLN A 253 -22.66 -23.84 21.17
N THR A 254 -22.79 -23.19 22.31
CA THR A 254 -23.65 -22.01 22.44
C THR A 254 -22.71 -20.82 22.51
N PRO A 255 -22.70 -19.91 21.50
CA PRO A 255 -21.98 -18.65 21.63
C PRO A 255 -22.64 -17.83 22.73
N ALA A 256 -22.17 -18.03 23.97
CA ALA A 256 -22.64 -17.29 25.13
C ALA A 256 -21.82 -16.00 25.24
N PRO A 257 -22.46 -14.82 25.25
CA PRO A 257 -21.75 -13.58 25.48
C PRO A 257 -21.08 -13.63 26.87
N LYS A 258 -19.78 -13.32 26.92
CA LYS A 258 -19.08 -13.17 28.20
C LYS A 258 -19.65 -11.95 28.93
N SER A 259 -20.07 -12.14 30.18
CA SER A 259 -20.56 -11.05 31.02
C SER A 259 -19.49 -9.98 31.22
N GLY A 260 -19.85 -8.70 31.09
CA GLY A 260 -18.95 -7.57 31.36
C GLY A 260 -18.45 -6.80 30.12
N HIS A 261 -18.83 -7.22 28.91
CA HIS A 261 -18.37 -6.60 27.64
C HIS A 261 -19.53 -6.07 26.77
N SER A 262 -20.67 -5.74 27.37
CA SER A 262 -21.85 -5.27 26.62
C SER A 262 -21.64 -3.94 25.91
N GLU A 263 -20.69 -3.12 26.36
CA GLU A 263 -20.37 -1.83 25.74
C GLU A 263 -19.36 -1.96 24.58
N GLU A 264 -18.88 -3.15 24.26
CA GLU A 264 -17.83 -3.40 23.27
C GLU A 264 -18.42 -4.01 21.99
N LEU A 265 -18.16 -3.39 20.84
CA LEU A 265 -18.52 -3.92 19.52
C LEU A 265 -17.50 -4.93 19.03
N ALA A 266 -16.21 -4.62 19.21
CA ALA A 266 -15.09 -5.43 18.76
C ALA A 266 -13.81 -5.14 19.54
N THR A 267 -12.86 -6.06 19.49
CA THR A 267 -11.45 -5.82 19.88
C THR A 267 -10.57 -5.96 18.65
N ILE A 268 -9.69 -4.98 18.44
CA ILE A 268 -8.67 -4.99 17.41
C ILE A 268 -7.34 -5.36 18.06
N LYS A 269 -6.71 -6.42 17.58
CA LYS A 269 -5.38 -6.86 17.98
C LYS A 269 -4.39 -6.47 16.90
N PHE A 270 -3.33 -5.79 17.32
CA PHE A 270 -2.24 -5.37 16.46
C PHE A 270 -0.99 -6.14 16.86
N ARG A 271 -0.23 -6.59 15.87
CA ARG A 271 1.11 -7.12 16.05
C ARG A 271 2.03 -6.51 15.01
N TYR A 272 3.24 -6.12 15.40
CA TYR A 272 4.25 -5.61 14.48
C TYR A 272 5.65 -5.86 15.04
N LYS A 273 6.68 -5.78 14.20
CA LYS A 273 8.09 -5.80 14.60
C LYS A 273 8.71 -4.44 14.33
N LYS A 274 9.68 -4.04 15.16
CA LYS A 274 10.53 -2.89 14.79
C LYS A 274 11.41 -3.27 13.58
N PRO A 275 11.89 -2.31 12.79
CA PRO A 275 12.64 -2.60 11.55
C PRO A 275 13.82 -3.53 11.78
N ASP A 276 14.59 -3.29 12.84
CA ASP A 276 15.82 -4.02 13.19
C ASP A 276 15.60 -5.18 14.19
N GLU A 277 14.34 -5.51 14.53
CA GLU A 277 14.02 -6.56 15.50
C GLU A 277 13.20 -7.68 14.86
N ASP A 278 13.40 -8.93 15.30
CA ASP A 278 12.65 -10.07 14.77
C ASP A 278 11.52 -10.55 15.70
N THR A 279 11.38 -9.92 16.87
CA THR A 279 10.33 -10.24 17.85
C THR A 279 9.15 -9.30 17.69
N GLY A 280 7.95 -9.85 17.58
CA GLY A 280 6.72 -9.06 17.47
C GLY A 280 6.26 -8.45 18.80
N ILE A 281 5.83 -7.19 18.74
CA ILE A 281 5.14 -6.43 19.79
C ILE A 281 3.64 -6.51 19.53
N GLU A 282 2.85 -6.84 20.54
CA GLU A 282 1.39 -6.96 20.46
C GLU A 282 0.72 -5.91 21.35
N PHE A 283 -0.32 -5.26 20.83
CA PHE A 283 -1.22 -4.39 21.60
C PHE A 283 -2.65 -4.53 21.07
N GLN A 284 -3.63 -4.03 21.83
CA GLN A 284 -5.03 -4.14 21.45
C GLN A 284 -5.81 -2.88 21.77
N GLU A 285 -6.83 -2.61 20.96
CA GLU A 285 -7.77 -1.50 21.11
C GLU A 285 -9.20 -2.03 21.11
N VAL A 286 -10.04 -1.44 21.97
CA VAL A 286 -11.45 -1.82 22.09
C VAL A 286 -12.32 -0.81 21.35
N VAL A 287 -13.16 -1.32 20.46
CA VAL A 287 -14.17 -0.53 19.75
C VAL A 287 -15.46 -0.58 20.56
N LYS A 288 -15.95 0.58 20.99
CA LYS A 288 -17.22 0.69 21.71
C LYS A 288 -18.39 0.42 20.78
N ASN A 289 -19.47 -0.12 21.34
CA ASN A 289 -20.75 -0.31 20.66
C ASN A 289 -21.59 0.99 20.66
N ASP A 290 -21.00 2.05 20.11
CA ASP A 290 -21.63 3.35 19.97
C ASP A 290 -22.06 3.56 18.52
N VAL A 291 -23.38 3.60 18.28
CA VAL A 291 -23.93 3.86 16.94
C VAL A 291 -23.94 5.37 16.70
N LEU A 292 -23.09 5.82 15.78
CA LEU A 292 -23.07 7.21 15.33
C LEU A 292 -24.20 7.47 14.33
N THR A 293 -24.86 8.61 14.46
CA THR A 293 -25.81 9.11 13.47
C THR A 293 -25.07 9.89 12.37
N ASP A 294 -25.71 10.07 11.21
CA ASP A 294 -25.14 10.73 10.02
C ASP A 294 -24.42 12.05 10.38
N ASN A 295 -25.05 12.92 11.16
CA ASN A 295 -24.49 14.23 11.55
C ASN A 295 -23.27 14.16 12.49
N GLN A 296 -22.88 12.97 12.96
CA GLN A 296 -21.73 12.74 13.83
C GLN A 296 -20.54 12.10 13.09
N LEU A 297 -20.72 11.71 11.83
CA LEU A 297 -19.68 11.07 11.02
C LEU A 297 -18.63 12.09 10.58
N SER A 298 -17.36 11.67 10.53
CA SER A 298 -16.27 12.51 10.03
C SER A 298 -16.34 12.62 8.50
N THR A 299 -15.73 13.69 7.97
CA THR A 299 -15.52 13.85 6.52
C THR A 299 -14.79 12.65 5.91
N ASP A 300 -13.87 12.05 6.65
CA ASP A 300 -13.09 10.89 6.22
C ASP A 300 -13.93 9.63 6.12
N TYR A 301 -14.89 9.45 7.04
CA TYR A 301 -15.84 8.35 6.96
C TYR A 301 -16.67 8.44 5.68
N TYR A 302 -17.24 9.61 5.39
CA TYR A 302 -18.01 9.83 4.16
C TYR A 302 -17.19 9.58 2.90
N PHE A 303 -15.96 10.10 2.88
CA PHE A 303 -15.07 9.90 1.75
C PHE A 303 -14.70 8.43 1.56
N ALA A 304 -14.18 7.75 2.60
CA ALA A 304 -13.74 6.36 2.51
C ALA A 304 -14.89 5.39 2.16
N THR A 305 -16.07 5.60 2.76
CA THR A 305 -17.25 4.77 2.44
C THR A 305 -17.84 5.09 1.07
N GLY A 306 -17.78 6.34 0.61
CA GLY A 306 -18.13 6.71 -0.76
C GLY A 306 -17.25 6.02 -1.80
N VAL A 307 -15.92 6.03 -1.58
CA VAL A 307 -14.95 5.31 -2.42
C VAL A 307 -15.24 3.81 -2.44
N ALA A 308 -15.44 3.19 -1.28
CA ALA A 308 -15.76 1.77 -1.18
C ALA A 308 -17.07 1.42 -1.89
N TRP A 309 -18.12 2.24 -1.70
CA TRP A 309 -19.41 2.04 -2.35
C TRP A 309 -19.31 2.16 -3.86
N PHE A 310 -18.59 3.17 -4.37
CA PHE A 310 -18.34 3.32 -5.80
C PHE A 310 -17.56 2.12 -6.38
N GLY A 311 -16.51 1.66 -5.69
CA GLY A 311 -15.77 0.46 -6.07
C GLY A 311 -16.64 -0.79 -6.13
N LEU A 312 -17.53 -0.98 -5.14
CA LEU A 312 -18.50 -2.08 -5.14
C LEU A 312 -19.51 -1.97 -6.29
N LYS A 313 -19.92 -0.76 -6.68
CA LYS A 313 -20.74 -0.52 -7.88
C LYS A 313 -19.98 -0.95 -9.14
N LEU A 314 -18.75 -0.48 -9.33
CA LEU A 314 -17.95 -0.77 -10.52
C LEU A 314 -17.67 -2.28 -10.70
N ARG A 315 -17.56 -3.00 -9.59
CA ARG A 315 -17.41 -4.47 -9.56
C ARG A 315 -18.73 -5.23 -9.70
N ASP A 316 -19.84 -4.53 -9.92
CA ASP A 316 -21.20 -5.07 -9.95
C ASP A 316 -21.51 -5.98 -8.74
N SER A 317 -21.04 -5.60 -7.54
CA SER A 317 -21.07 -6.46 -6.37
C SER A 317 -22.49 -6.92 -6.01
N GLU A 318 -22.64 -8.21 -5.72
CA GLU A 318 -23.90 -8.82 -5.28
C GLU A 318 -24.32 -8.38 -3.87
N TYR A 319 -23.37 -7.81 -3.11
CA TYR A 319 -23.57 -7.46 -1.71
C TYR A 319 -24.02 -6.01 -1.48
N ILE A 320 -24.27 -5.25 -2.55
CA ILE A 320 -24.90 -3.92 -2.46
C ILE A 320 -26.20 -3.91 -3.25
N SER A 321 -27.27 -3.45 -2.61
CA SER A 321 -28.57 -3.30 -3.25
C SER A 321 -28.72 -1.96 -3.97
N ASN A 322 -28.07 -0.91 -3.45
CA ASN A 322 -28.12 0.42 -4.04
C ASN A 322 -26.86 0.65 -4.89
N LYS A 323 -27.04 0.79 -6.21
CA LYS A 323 -25.99 1.10 -7.20
C LYS A 323 -26.22 2.45 -7.88
N ASN A 324 -27.06 3.31 -7.30
CA ASN A 324 -27.41 4.60 -7.87
C ASN A 324 -26.22 5.58 -7.75
N THR A 325 -25.73 6.10 -8.87
CA THR A 325 -24.62 7.07 -8.91
C THR A 325 -24.95 8.35 -8.15
N THR A 326 -26.18 8.84 -8.25
CA THR A 326 -26.60 10.07 -7.57
C THR A 326 -26.47 9.94 -6.06
N ASP A 327 -26.89 8.82 -5.48
CA ASP A 327 -26.79 8.57 -4.04
C ASP A 327 -25.32 8.47 -3.59
N ILE A 328 -24.48 7.79 -4.37
CA ILE A 328 -23.03 7.70 -4.13
C ILE A 328 -22.40 9.10 -4.19
N LEU A 329 -22.80 9.92 -5.16
CA LEU A 329 -22.28 11.27 -5.35
C LEU A 329 -22.70 12.20 -4.21
N GLU A 330 -23.96 12.18 -3.79
CA GLU A 330 -24.46 12.93 -2.65
C GLU A 330 -23.74 12.55 -1.36
N TRP A 331 -23.54 11.25 -1.14
CA TRP A 331 -22.78 10.74 0.00
C TRP A 331 -21.32 11.21 -0.03
N SER A 332 -20.66 11.08 -1.18
CA SER A 332 -19.25 11.44 -1.37
C SER A 332 -19.00 12.94 -1.22
N LYS A 333 -19.96 13.80 -1.61
CA LYS A 333 -19.90 15.26 -1.42
C LYS A 333 -19.85 15.66 0.05
N LYS A 334 -20.48 14.90 0.96
CA LYS A 334 -20.34 15.14 2.42
C LYS A 334 -18.90 14.92 2.91
N GLY A 335 -18.12 14.12 2.17
CA GLY A 335 -16.73 13.83 2.47
C GLY A 335 -15.73 14.88 2.00
N LEU A 336 -16.14 15.97 1.32
CA LEU A 336 -15.22 16.94 0.72
C LEU A 336 -14.23 17.57 1.70
N GLY A 337 -14.71 18.05 2.86
CA GLY A 337 -13.84 18.63 3.89
C GLY A 337 -12.82 19.66 3.38
N ALA A 338 -11.65 19.69 4.00
CA ALA A 338 -10.47 20.39 3.46
C ALA A 338 -9.80 19.49 2.41
N ASP A 339 -9.65 20.02 1.19
CA ASP A 339 -9.13 19.28 0.04
C ASP A 339 -8.11 20.15 -0.70
N GLU A 340 -7.06 20.56 0.01
CA GLU A 340 -6.01 21.47 -0.50
C GLU A 340 -5.37 20.93 -1.80
N GLU A 341 -5.36 19.61 -1.94
CA GLU A 341 -4.72 18.89 -3.03
C GLU A 341 -5.70 18.41 -4.11
N GLY A 342 -7.01 18.56 -3.88
CA GLY A 342 -8.04 18.29 -4.88
C GLY A 342 -8.43 16.82 -5.08
N TYR A 343 -7.88 15.87 -4.31
CA TYR A 343 -8.14 14.43 -4.47
C TYR A 343 -9.60 14.05 -4.22
N ARG A 344 -10.26 14.70 -3.24
CA ARG A 344 -11.66 14.40 -2.94
C ARG A 344 -12.59 14.96 -4.02
N HIS A 345 -12.28 16.14 -4.56
CA HIS A 345 -12.98 16.67 -5.73
C HIS A 345 -12.73 15.83 -6.98
N GLU A 346 -11.54 15.27 -7.16
CA GLU A 346 -11.23 14.35 -8.25
C GLU A 346 -12.08 13.09 -8.18
N PHE A 347 -12.16 12.46 -7.01
CA PHE A 347 -13.03 11.31 -6.81
C PHE A 347 -14.49 11.63 -7.18
N ILE A 348 -15.02 12.78 -6.78
CA ILE A 348 -16.37 13.21 -7.15
C ILE A 348 -16.53 13.32 -8.67
N ARG A 349 -15.53 13.86 -9.38
CA ARG A 349 -15.55 13.91 -10.85
C ARG A 349 -15.55 12.50 -11.46
N LEU A 350 -14.76 11.57 -10.91
CA LEU A 350 -14.74 10.18 -11.37
C LEU A 350 -16.08 9.48 -11.19
N VAL A 351 -16.77 9.69 -10.07
CA VAL A 351 -18.12 9.17 -9.85
C VAL A 351 -19.10 9.73 -10.88
N ASP A 352 -19.01 11.02 -11.20
CA ASP A 352 -19.89 11.72 -12.14
C ASP A 352 -19.69 11.26 -13.61
N LEU A 353 -18.52 10.71 -13.94
CA LEU A 353 -18.22 10.15 -15.27
C LEU A 353 -18.84 8.78 -15.52
N VAL A 354 -19.34 8.10 -14.47
CA VAL A 354 -19.89 6.74 -14.57
C VAL A 354 -21.40 6.78 -14.39
N GLU A 355 -22.13 6.49 -15.47
CA GLU A 355 -23.60 6.42 -15.45
C GLU A 355 -24.13 5.31 -14.53
#